data_AF-A0A822IHL7-F1
#
_entry.id   AF-A0A822IHL7-F1
#
_cell.length_a   1.000
_cell.length_b   1.000
_cell.length_c   1.000
_cell.angle_alpha   90.00
_cell.angle_beta   90.00
_cell.angle_gamma   90.00
#
_symmetry.space_group_name_H-M   'P 1'
#
loop_
_entity.id
_entity.type
_entity.pdbx_description
1 polymer ?
#
loop_
_entity_poly.entity_id
_entity_poly.type
_entity_poly.pdbx_seq_one_letter_code
_entity_poly.pdbx_strand_id
1 'polypeptide(L)'
;MVKLIILIIVIGIAIVFSGCTESKDVTSAFKAIPDVQQFLSEHPTAKITMTYWSKEEVEKSSTEISQQCDKIITPVAMYKATVSEGDLKLISWINADTQIVMCSLTQSNNDLVKQPTPTILQTPKRTPYVKAPSVQLRITATTTDLKLTHNGGDLLILKDQRITITNAVNNAAIDGITGMALSNTTFQNADTPVETLGAGSSITHTWDAPPKGGILNIMIQDIPSGQIITQMKVTVVQAKAPSVQLRFTAAGKLTITHNGGDLLILKDLRITITDAVTNAEVDGITGMALNNITFQNADTPVETLSAGSLITHAWTVGSEPAKGTVLKIMLQDIPSDKVITQIQVFVT
;
A
#
# COMPACT_ATOMS: atom_id res chain seq x y z
N MET A 1 -14.24 21.02 36.90
CA MET A 1 -14.75 21.98 35.90
C MET A 1 -13.69 22.35 34.86
N VAL A 2 -12.50 22.81 35.25
CA VAL A 2 -11.41 23.19 34.31
C VAL A 2 -10.98 22.07 33.35
N LYS A 3 -10.86 20.82 33.82
CA LYS A 3 -10.49 19.67 32.96
C LYS A 3 -11.54 19.33 31.88
N LEU A 4 -12.82 19.62 32.11
CA LEU A 4 -13.90 19.36 31.15
C LEU A 4 -13.90 20.40 30.02
N ILE A 5 -13.58 21.66 30.35
CA ILE A 5 -13.49 22.76 29.37
C ILE A 5 -12.32 22.53 28.42
N ILE A 6 -11.17 22.05 28.92
CA ILE A 6 -10.00 21.74 28.08
C ILE A 6 -10.30 20.60 27.10
N LEU A 7 -11.02 19.56 27.52
CA LEU A 7 -11.38 18.43 26.65
C LEU A 7 -12.30 18.85 25.49
N ILE A 8 -13.28 19.72 25.76
CA ILE A 8 -14.21 20.22 24.72
C ILE A 8 -13.48 21.10 23.70
N ILE A 9 -12.51 21.91 24.14
CA ILE A 9 -11.70 22.75 23.24
C ILE A 9 -10.82 21.88 22.34
N VAL A 10 -10.20 20.83 22.87
CA VAL A 10 -9.33 19.93 22.09
C VAL A 10 -10.14 19.14 21.04
N ILE A 11 -11.33 18.65 21.40
CA ILE A 11 -12.24 17.96 20.46
C ILE A 11 -12.78 18.94 19.41
N GLY A 12 -13.11 20.17 19.81
CA GLY A 12 -13.56 21.22 18.89
C GLY A 12 -12.51 21.57 17.85
N ILE A 13 -11.23 21.68 18.23
CA ILE A 13 -10.12 21.97 17.31
C ILE A 13 -9.87 20.80 16.35
N ALA A 14 -9.99 19.54 16.80
CA ALA A 14 -9.79 18.37 15.93
C ALA A 14 -10.84 18.27 14.80
N ILE A 15 -12.08 18.73 15.03
CA ILE A 15 -13.17 18.68 14.03
C ILE A 15 -12.98 19.75 12.94
N VAL A 16 -12.26 20.84 13.20
CA VAL A 16 -12.01 21.88 12.18
C VAL A 16 -10.90 21.48 11.19
N PHE A 17 -10.01 20.56 11.56
CA PHE A 17 -8.93 20.07 10.68
C PHE A 17 -9.27 18.80 9.90
N SER A 18 -10.38 18.11 10.19
CA SER A 18 -10.86 16.97 9.38
C SER A 18 -11.66 17.39 8.14
N GLY A 19 -11.82 18.70 7.91
CA GLY A 19 -12.25 19.22 6.62
C GLY A 19 -11.13 19.13 5.60
N CYS A 20 -10.70 17.92 5.23
CA CYS A 20 -10.08 17.69 3.92
C CYS A 20 -11.13 18.09 2.88
N THR A 21 -11.11 19.35 2.49
CA THR A 21 -11.61 19.74 1.17
C THR A 21 -10.82 18.89 0.20
N GLU A 22 -11.41 17.78 -0.27
CA GLU A 22 -11.01 17.17 -1.53
C GLU A 22 -11.14 18.28 -2.57
N SER A 23 -10.10 19.10 -2.70
CA SER A 23 -9.98 19.98 -3.83
C SER A 23 -9.90 19.02 -5.00
N LYS A 24 -11.01 18.89 -5.72
CA LYS A 24 -11.09 18.21 -7.01
C LYS A 24 -10.24 19.03 -7.99
N ASP A 25 -8.92 19.02 -7.78
CA ASP A 25 -7.96 19.73 -8.59
C ASP A 25 -7.77 18.94 -9.88
N VAL A 26 -8.80 18.98 -10.72
CA VAL A 26 -8.83 18.36 -12.04
C VAL A 26 -7.69 18.90 -12.92
N THR A 27 -7.11 20.05 -12.58
CA THR A 27 -5.94 20.61 -13.27
C THR A 27 -4.71 19.71 -13.13
N SER A 28 -4.54 19.05 -11.98
CA SER A 28 -3.43 18.11 -11.78
C SER A 28 -3.59 16.85 -12.65
N ALA A 29 -4.81 16.31 -12.77
CA ALA A 29 -5.10 15.20 -13.68
C ALA A 29 -4.92 15.60 -15.16
N PHE A 30 -5.34 16.82 -15.51
CA PHE A 30 -5.20 17.36 -16.86
C PHE A 30 -3.72 17.50 -17.29
N LYS A 31 -2.86 17.99 -16.39
CA LYS A 31 -1.40 18.08 -16.62
C LYS A 31 -0.71 16.72 -16.80
N ALA A 32 -1.36 15.62 -16.42
CA ALA A 32 -0.81 14.27 -16.59
C ALA A 32 -1.08 13.67 -17.98
N ILE A 33 -1.88 14.33 -18.83
CA ILE A 33 -2.18 13.86 -20.18
C ILE A 33 -0.93 14.04 -21.07
N PRO A 34 -0.47 13.00 -21.81
CA PRO A 34 0.75 13.08 -22.62
C PRO A 34 0.77 14.26 -23.60
N ASP A 35 -0.33 14.51 -24.31
CA ASP A 35 -0.42 15.64 -25.27
C ASP A 35 -0.28 17.00 -24.57
N VAL A 36 -0.81 17.12 -23.35
CA VAL A 36 -0.69 18.34 -22.52
C VAL A 36 0.74 18.50 -22.03
N GLN A 37 1.40 17.42 -21.60
CA GLN A 37 2.80 17.45 -21.18
C GLN A 37 3.72 17.83 -22.33
N GLN A 38 3.47 17.29 -23.53
CA GLN A 38 4.19 17.66 -24.72
C GLN A 38 3.96 19.14 -25.07
N PHE A 39 2.71 19.60 -25.08
CA PHE A 39 2.41 21.00 -25.35
C PHE A 39 3.10 21.93 -24.34
N LEU A 40 3.04 21.61 -23.04
CA LEU A 40 3.67 22.42 -21.99
C LEU A 40 5.20 22.37 -22.01
N SER A 41 5.81 21.31 -22.56
CA SER A 41 7.27 21.24 -22.70
C SER A 41 7.76 22.06 -23.89
N GLU A 42 6.98 22.11 -24.97
CA GLU A 42 7.23 22.96 -26.14
C GLU A 42 6.86 24.44 -25.87
N HIS A 43 5.87 24.68 -25.02
CA HIS A 43 5.26 25.99 -24.71
C HIS A 43 5.18 26.22 -23.19
N PRO A 44 6.32 26.46 -22.50
CA PRO A 44 6.37 26.53 -21.04
C PRO A 44 5.62 27.75 -20.45
N THR A 45 5.30 28.77 -21.25
CA THR A 45 4.51 29.92 -20.81
C THR A 45 3.02 29.80 -21.11
N ALA A 46 2.60 28.64 -21.62
CA ALA A 46 1.21 28.41 -21.98
C ALA A 46 0.28 28.47 -20.76
N LYS A 47 -0.86 29.15 -20.94
CA LYS A 47 -1.89 29.30 -19.93
C LYS A 47 -2.89 28.16 -20.01
N ILE A 48 -3.10 27.48 -18.90
CA ILE A 48 -4.15 26.46 -18.75
C ILE A 48 -5.40 27.13 -18.21
N THR A 49 -6.53 26.90 -18.87
CA THR A 49 -7.87 27.27 -18.40
C THR A 49 -8.76 26.04 -18.43
N MET A 50 -9.67 25.94 -17.48
CA MET A 50 -10.59 24.81 -17.42
C MET A 50 -11.96 25.31 -17.04
N THR A 51 -12.97 24.89 -17.79
CA THR A 51 -14.36 25.30 -17.60
C THR A 51 -15.21 24.05 -17.46
N TYR A 52 -16.02 23.99 -16.41
CA TYR A 52 -17.02 22.94 -16.27
C TYR A 52 -18.21 23.23 -17.17
N TRP A 53 -18.72 22.20 -17.83
CA TRP A 53 -19.90 22.21 -18.67
C TRP A 53 -20.88 21.17 -18.14
N SER A 54 -22.10 21.60 -17.83
CA SER A 54 -23.17 20.69 -17.42
C SER A 54 -23.57 19.76 -18.55
N LYS A 55 -24.27 18.66 -18.23
CA LYS A 55 -24.78 17.74 -19.25
C LYS A 55 -25.67 18.45 -20.27
N GLU A 56 -26.50 19.39 -19.82
CA GLU A 56 -27.42 20.16 -20.66
C GLU A 56 -26.66 21.13 -21.58
N GLU A 57 -25.57 21.72 -21.12
CA GLU A 57 -24.68 22.55 -21.94
C GLU A 57 -23.97 21.71 -23.01
N VAL A 58 -23.45 20.54 -22.64
CA VAL A 58 -22.83 19.59 -23.57
C VAL A 58 -23.86 19.06 -24.58
N GLU A 59 -25.09 18.81 -24.17
CA GLU A 59 -26.16 18.35 -25.08
C GLU A 59 -26.50 19.42 -26.13
N LYS A 60 -26.63 20.68 -25.72
CA LYS A 60 -26.87 21.82 -26.63
C LYS A 60 -25.72 22.03 -27.62
N SER A 61 -24.48 21.75 -27.22
CA SER A 61 -23.28 21.88 -28.05
C SER A 61 -22.81 20.56 -28.66
N SER A 62 -23.57 19.47 -28.53
CA SER A 62 -23.12 18.11 -28.85
C SER A 62 -22.68 17.95 -30.31
N THR A 63 -23.36 18.59 -31.26
CA THR A 63 -22.98 18.61 -32.69
C THR A 63 -21.64 19.30 -32.91
N GLU A 64 -21.41 20.45 -32.28
CA GLU A 64 -20.15 21.20 -32.40
C GLU A 64 -18.98 20.42 -31.78
N ILE A 65 -19.19 19.86 -30.58
CA ILE A 65 -18.17 19.06 -29.89
C ILE A 65 -17.89 17.78 -30.70
N SER A 66 -18.92 17.14 -31.26
CA SER A 66 -18.76 15.95 -32.09
C SER A 66 -17.99 16.25 -33.37
N GLN A 67 -18.24 17.41 -33.98
CA GLN A 67 -17.49 17.88 -35.16
C GLN A 67 -16.04 18.20 -34.82
N GLN A 68 -15.78 18.84 -33.67
CA GLN A 68 -14.43 19.12 -33.17
C GLN A 68 -13.64 17.84 -32.88
N CYS A 69 -14.32 16.80 -32.38
CA CYS A 69 -13.69 15.56 -31.95
C CYS A 69 -13.71 14.44 -32.99
N ASP A 70 -14.29 14.69 -34.16
CA ASP A 70 -14.49 13.70 -35.24
C ASP A 70 -15.15 12.39 -34.75
N LYS A 71 -16.09 12.51 -33.81
CA LYS A 71 -16.84 11.37 -33.26
C LYS A 71 -18.12 11.81 -32.58
N ILE A 72 -19.12 10.93 -32.55
CA ILE A 72 -20.37 11.18 -31.83
C ILE A 72 -20.08 11.21 -30.32
N ILE A 73 -20.38 12.33 -29.68
CA ILE A 73 -20.25 12.49 -28.23
C ILE A 73 -21.58 12.21 -27.57
N THR A 74 -21.61 11.26 -26.63
CA THR A 74 -22.75 11.06 -25.74
C THR A 74 -22.78 12.18 -24.69
N PRO A 75 -23.87 12.97 -24.58
CA PRO A 75 -23.92 14.08 -23.64
C PRO A 75 -23.83 13.62 -22.18
N VAL A 76 -22.80 14.11 -21.50
CA VAL A 76 -22.53 13.96 -20.07
C VAL A 76 -21.93 15.26 -19.56
N ALA A 77 -21.85 15.47 -18.25
CA ALA A 77 -21.10 16.61 -17.72
C ALA A 77 -19.62 16.49 -18.09
N MET A 78 -18.98 17.58 -18.51
CA MET A 78 -17.59 17.58 -18.98
C MET A 78 -16.81 18.77 -18.46
N TYR A 79 -15.49 18.64 -18.39
CA TYR A 79 -14.57 19.77 -18.34
C TYR A 79 -14.02 20.04 -19.73
N LYS A 80 -14.06 21.30 -20.15
CA LYS A 80 -13.32 21.81 -21.31
C LYS A 80 -12.03 22.44 -20.79
N ALA A 81 -10.92 21.77 -21.02
CA ALA A 81 -9.60 22.29 -20.69
C ALA A 81 -8.94 22.88 -21.95
N THR A 82 -8.41 24.09 -21.84
CA THR A 82 -7.69 24.78 -22.92
C THR A 82 -6.30 25.16 -22.45
N VAL A 83 -5.26 24.69 -23.14
CA VAL A 83 -3.88 25.16 -23.01
C VAL A 83 -3.62 26.10 -24.17
N SER A 84 -3.08 27.29 -23.91
CA SER A 84 -2.87 28.29 -24.97
C SER A 84 -1.60 29.08 -24.81
N GLU A 85 -0.87 29.31 -25.91
CA GLU A 85 0.28 30.21 -26.00
C GLU A 85 0.22 30.96 -27.33
N GLY A 86 0.03 32.29 -27.28
CA GLY A 86 -0.22 33.10 -28.48
C GLY A 86 -1.47 32.63 -29.25
N ASP A 87 -1.26 32.25 -30.52
CA ASP A 87 -2.32 31.79 -31.41
C ASP A 87 -2.58 30.28 -31.34
N LEU A 88 -1.73 29.52 -30.65
CA LEU A 88 -1.84 28.07 -30.50
C LEU A 88 -2.72 27.72 -29.31
N LYS A 89 -3.64 26.77 -29.52
CA LYS A 89 -4.56 26.27 -28.48
C LYS A 89 -4.68 24.76 -28.55
N LEU A 90 -4.43 24.05 -27.45
CA LEU A 90 -4.81 22.66 -27.26
C LEU A 90 -6.11 22.64 -26.44
N ILE A 91 -7.19 22.11 -27.03
CA ILE A 91 -8.50 21.98 -26.37
C ILE A 91 -8.74 20.49 -26.10
N SER A 92 -9.02 20.15 -24.86
CA SER A 92 -9.40 18.80 -24.45
C SER A 92 -10.75 18.78 -23.75
N TRP A 93 -11.58 17.79 -24.09
CA TRP A 93 -12.85 17.51 -23.44
C TRP A 93 -12.68 16.30 -22.53
N ILE A 94 -13.06 16.43 -21.26
CA ILE A 94 -12.83 15.43 -20.22
C ILE A 94 -14.17 15.11 -19.56
N ASN A 95 -14.52 13.84 -19.41
CA ASN A 95 -15.73 13.45 -18.69
C ASN A 95 -15.60 13.85 -17.21
N ALA A 96 -16.58 14.59 -16.68
CA ALA A 96 -16.49 15.16 -15.33
C ALA A 96 -16.57 14.11 -14.21
N ASP A 97 -17.28 13.00 -14.46
CA ASP A 97 -17.47 11.92 -13.49
C ASP A 97 -16.27 10.95 -13.49
N THR A 98 -15.83 10.53 -14.69
CA THR A 98 -14.77 9.52 -14.83
C THR A 98 -13.38 10.12 -14.92
N GLN A 99 -13.25 11.43 -15.14
CA GLN A 99 -12.00 12.14 -15.39
C GLN A 99 -11.20 11.59 -16.59
N ILE A 100 -11.87 10.91 -17.52
CA ILE A 100 -11.26 10.38 -18.75
C ILE A 100 -11.34 11.41 -19.87
N VAL A 101 -10.21 11.63 -20.56
CA VAL A 101 -10.15 12.48 -21.76
C VAL A 101 -10.97 11.85 -22.88
N MET A 102 -11.99 12.56 -23.31
CA MET A 102 -12.82 12.18 -24.44
C MET A 102 -12.10 12.50 -25.75
N CYS A 103 -11.58 13.71 -25.93
CA CYS A 103 -10.86 14.11 -27.13
C CYS A 103 -9.94 15.30 -26.84
N SER A 104 -8.90 15.43 -27.66
CA SER A 104 -7.97 16.57 -27.67
C SER A 104 -7.78 17.04 -29.11
N LEU A 105 -7.70 18.35 -29.33
CA LEU A 105 -7.47 18.94 -30.63
C LEU A 105 -6.60 20.20 -30.51
N THR A 106 -5.77 20.45 -31.52
CA THR A 106 -4.92 21.65 -31.58
C THR A 106 -5.45 22.62 -32.62
N GLN A 107 -5.66 23.88 -32.25
CA GLN A 107 -6.11 24.99 -33.09
C GLN A 107 -5.01 26.06 -33.22
N SER A 108 -4.95 26.71 -34.37
CA SER A 108 -4.13 27.90 -34.65
C SER A 108 -5.02 28.99 -35.27
N ASN A 109 -4.91 30.25 -34.82
CA ASN A 109 -5.84 31.34 -35.22
C ASN A 109 -5.81 31.73 -36.71
N ASN A 110 -4.81 31.31 -37.51
CA ASN A 110 -4.67 31.78 -38.91
C ASN A 110 -5.33 30.91 -39.97
N ASP A 111 -5.94 29.79 -39.60
CA ASP A 111 -6.84 29.03 -40.46
C ASP A 111 -7.63 28.09 -39.55
N LEU A 112 -8.91 27.83 -39.85
CA LEU A 112 -9.40 26.47 -39.68
C LEU A 112 -8.52 25.66 -40.61
N VAL A 113 -7.34 25.25 -40.12
CA VAL A 113 -6.48 24.31 -40.83
C VAL A 113 -7.38 23.11 -40.96
N LYS A 114 -8.03 22.97 -42.13
CA LYS A 114 -8.56 21.70 -42.61
C LYS A 114 -7.42 20.77 -42.30
N GLN A 115 -7.69 19.88 -41.34
CA GLN A 115 -6.80 18.85 -40.84
C GLN A 115 -5.67 18.66 -41.84
N PRO A 116 -4.43 19.03 -41.47
CA PRO A 116 -3.33 19.21 -42.42
C PRO A 116 -3.44 18.12 -43.48
N THR A 117 -3.56 18.51 -44.77
CA THR A 117 -3.46 17.59 -45.93
C THR A 117 -2.53 16.50 -45.50
N PRO A 118 -2.97 15.23 -45.34
CA PRO A 118 -2.29 14.26 -44.51
C PRO A 118 -0.84 14.33 -44.91
N THR A 119 -0.10 15.09 -44.10
CA THR A 119 1.31 14.92 -44.04
C THR A 119 1.27 13.47 -43.61
N ILE A 120 1.90 12.61 -44.37
CA ILE A 120 2.44 11.43 -43.73
C ILE A 120 3.45 12.03 -42.73
N LEU A 121 2.97 12.65 -41.63
CA LEU A 121 3.31 12.29 -40.29
C LEU A 121 3.37 10.78 -40.43
N GLN A 122 4.57 10.27 -40.67
CA GLN A 122 4.85 8.86 -40.51
C GLN A 122 4.11 8.54 -39.24
N THR A 123 2.98 7.83 -39.34
CA THR A 123 1.97 7.77 -38.29
C THR A 123 2.72 7.33 -37.04
N PRO A 124 3.08 8.24 -36.11
CA PRO A 124 4.36 8.26 -35.39
C PRO A 124 4.86 6.84 -35.23
N LYS A 125 5.66 6.35 -36.20
CA LYS A 125 5.73 4.92 -36.63
C LYS A 125 5.17 4.07 -35.52
N ARG A 126 3.82 3.82 -35.50
CA ARG A 126 3.08 3.36 -34.30
C ARG A 126 4.01 2.41 -33.60
N THR A 127 4.63 2.85 -32.50
CA THR A 127 5.63 2.02 -31.83
C THR A 127 4.89 0.72 -31.59
N PRO A 128 5.40 -0.40 -32.14
CA PRO A 128 4.63 -1.63 -32.25
C PRO A 128 3.93 -1.85 -30.93
N TYR A 129 2.60 -1.89 -30.96
CA TYR A 129 1.76 -1.93 -29.77
C TYR A 129 2.38 -2.97 -28.82
N VAL A 130 3.00 -2.47 -27.74
CA VAL A 130 3.75 -3.35 -26.86
C VAL A 130 2.69 -4.22 -26.21
N LYS A 131 2.66 -5.49 -26.59
CA LYS A 131 1.71 -6.44 -26.03
C LYS A 131 2.05 -6.55 -24.54
N ALA A 132 1.03 -6.44 -23.68
CA ALA A 132 1.25 -6.66 -22.25
C ALA A 132 1.77 -8.07 -21.99
N PRO A 133 2.61 -8.26 -20.97
CA PRO A 133 3.16 -9.57 -20.64
C PRO A 133 2.02 -10.52 -20.21
N SER A 134 2.07 -11.75 -20.71
CA SER A 134 1.12 -12.80 -20.35
C SER A 134 1.66 -13.57 -19.16
N VAL A 135 1.14 -13.28 -17.97
CA VAL A 135 1.66 -13.79 -16.70
C VAL A 135 0.57 -14.45 -15.87
N GLN A 136 0.94 -15.47 -15.11
CA GLN A 136 0.10 -16.11 -14.12
C GLN A 136 0.48 -15.61 -12.73
N LEU A 137 -0.40 -14.81 -12.12
CA LEU A 137 -0.15 -14.21 -10.81
C LEU A 137 -1.02 -14.86 -9.74
N ARG A 138 -0.43 -15.07 -8.57
CA ARG A 138 -1.15 -15.39 -7.34
C ARG A 138 -0.96 -14.27 -6.35
N ILE A 139 -2.06 -13.75 -5.82
CA ILE A 139 -2.06 -12.69 -4.83
C ILE A 139 -2.71 -13.23 -3.55
N THR A 140 -2.03 -13.03 -2.42
CA THR A 140 -2.55 -13.41 -1.10
C THR A 140 -2.45 -12.24 -0.15
N ALA A 141 -3.55 -11.91 0.52
CA ALA A 141 -3.63 -10.82 1.46
C ALA A 141 -3.86 -11.37 2.88
N THR A 142 -3.05 -10.90 3.82
CA THR A 142 -3.23 -11.12 5.25
C THR A 142 -3.47 -9.80 5.95
N THR A 143 -3.77 -9.86 7.25
CA THR A 143 -3.88 -8.66 8.09
C THR A 143 -2.58 -7.85 8.17
N THR A 144 -1.42 -8.38 7.80
CA THR A 144 -0.14 -7.65 7.86
C THR A 144 0.48 -7.44 6.49
N ASP A 145 0.24 -8.36 5.57
CA ASP A 145 1.01 -8.43 4.33
C ASP A 145 0.14 -8.71 3.10
N LEU A 146 0.54 -8.11 1.99
CA LEU A 146 0.15 -8.50 0.65
C LEU A 146 1.33 -9.14 -0.07
N LYS A 147 1.14 -10.37 -0.53
CA LYS A 147 2.15 -11.10 -1.29
C LYS A 147 1.70 -11.31 -2.73
N LEU A 148 2.53 -10.87 -3.68
CA LEU A 148 2.40 -11.13 -5.11
C LEU A 148 3.41 -12.19 -5.52
N THR A 149 2.93 -13.32 -6.05
CA THR A 149 3.76 -14.43 -6.52
C THR A 149 3.58 -14.65 -8.02
N HIS A 150 4.68 -14.80 -8.74
CA HIS A 150 4.68 -15.08 -10.17
C HIS A 150 4.72 -16.59 -10.41
N ASN A 151 3.65 -17.18 -10.93
CA ASN A 151 3.55 -18.62 -11.13
C ASN A 151 4.02 -19.10 -12.52
N GLY A 152 4.19 -18.19 -13.48
CA GLY A 152 4.66 -18.55 -14.84
C GLY A 152 4.27 -17.51 -15.88
N GLY A 153 4.74 -17.69 -17.11
CA GLY A 153 4.53 -16.76 -18.23
C GLY A 153 5.72 -15.86 -18.51
N ASP A 154 5.46 -14.69 -19.09
CA ASP A 154 6.46 -13.67 -19.44
C ASP A 154 7.08 -13.04 -18.18
N LEU A 155 8.17 -12.28 -18.31
CA LEU A 155 8.75 -11.54 -17.19
C LEU A 155 7.92 -10.29 -16.85
N LEU A 156 7.80 -9.97 -15.57
CA LEU A 156 7.18 -8.75 -15.07
C LEU A 156 8.24 -7.70 -14.71
N ILE A 157 8.42 -6.69 -15.55
CA ILE A 157 9.33 -5.57 -15.27
C ILE A 157 8.61 -4.58 -14.35
N LEU A 158 8.94 -4.56 -13.05
CA LEU A 158 8.11 -3.92 -12.02
C LEU A 158 7.99 -2.39 -12.15
N LYS A 159 8.97 -1.72 -12.78
CA LYS A 159 8.87 -0.28 -13.09
C LYS A 159 7.79 0.05 -14.13
N ASP A 160 7.43 -0.93 -14.96
CA ASP A 160 6.45 -0.79 -16.03
C ASP A 160 5.07 -1.22 -15.57
N GLN A 161 4.87 -1.43 -14.26
CA GLN A 161 3.61 -1.94 -13.71
C GLN A 161 3.05 -1.00 -12.66
N ARG A 162 1.73 -0.82 -12.70
CA ARG A 162 0.96 -0.14 -11.65
C ARG A 162 0.07 -1.12 -10.92
N ILE A 163 0.03 -1.00 -9.61
CA ILE A 163 -0.93 -1.68 -8.76
C ILE A 163 -1.93 -0.70 -8.16
N THR A 164 -3.19 -1.11 -8.15
CA THR A 164 -4.28 -0.41 -7.47
C THR A 164 -4.99 -1.38 -6.55
N ILE A 165 -5.19 -0.96 -5.29
CA ILE A 165 -5.84 -1.76 -4.26
C ILE A 165 -6.95 -0.95 -3.62
N THR A 166 -8.17 -1.43 -3.77
CA THR A 166 -9.34 -0.80 -3.17
C THR A 166 -10.16 -1.81 -2.38
N ASN A 167 -10.89 -1.32 -1.39
CA ASN A 167 -11.89 -2.12 -0.69
C ASN A 167 -13.05 -2.42 -1.66
N ALA A 168 -13.43 -3.69 -1.81
CA ALA A 168 -14.43 -4.11 -2.77
C ALA A 168 -15.87 -3.67 -2.43
N VAL A 169 -16.11 -3.19 -1.20
CA VAL A 169 -17.43 -2.72 -0.74
C VAL A 169 -17.64 -1.24 -1.05
N ASN A 170 -16.63 -0.40 -0.80
CA ASN A 170 -16.77 1.06 -0.90
C ASN A 170 -15.78 1.74 -1.86
N ASN A 171 -14.93 0.95 -2.54
CA ASN A 171 -13.87 1.42 -3.46
C ASN A 171 -12.84 2.38 -2.84
N ALA A 172 -12.79 2.50 -1.51
CA ALA A 172 -11.76 3.29 -0.84
C ALA A 172 -10.38 2.67 -1.08
N ALA A 173 -9.37 3.50 -1.33
CA ALA A 173 -7.98 3.05 -1.44
C ALA A 173 -7.51 2.46 -0.11
N ILE A 174 -6.76 1.36 -0.18
CA ILE A 174 -6.13 0.72 0.99
C ILE A 174 -4.66 1.12 1.01
N ASP A 175 -4.21 1.61 2.16
CA ASP A 175 -2.82 1.99 2.43
C ASP A 175 -2.22 2.99 1.42
N GLY A 176 -3.07 3.86 0.85
CA GLY A 176 -2.66 4.83 -0.17
C GLY A 176 -2.27 4.22 -1.53
N ILE A 177 -2.44 2.91 -1.72
CA ILE A 177 -2.01 2.19 -2.93
C ILE A 177 -3.04 2.37 -4.05
N THR A 178 -2.90 3.47 -4.77
CA THR A 178 -3.76 3.82 -5.92
C THR A 178 -2.90 4.16 -7.12
N GLY A 179 -2.74 3.22 -8.05
CA GLY A 179 -1.90 3.41 -9.25
C GLY A 179 -0.40 3.52 -8.95
N MET A 180 0.06 2.92 -7.86
CA MET A 180 1.47 2.97 -7.45
C MET A 180 2.32 2.05 -8.34
N ALA A 181 3.54 2.47 -8.68
CA ALA A 181 4.48 1.62 -9.41
C ALA A 181 4.94 0.44 -8.53
N LEU A 182 4.97 -0.79 -9.07
CA LEU A 182 5.43 -1.98 -8.32
C LEU A 182 6.92 -1.96 -7.99
N SER A 183 7.69 -1.12 -8.67
CA SER A 183 9.11 -0.86 -8.36
C SER A 183 9.33 0.03 -7.13
N ASN A 184 8.29 0.62 -6.56
CA ASN A 184 8.42 1.46 -5.37
C ASN A 184 8.88 0.59 -4.19
N THR A 185 9.87 1.10 -3.43
CA THR A 185 10.44 0.41 -2.26
C THR A 185 9.41 0.12 -1.19
N THR A 186 8.32 0.88 -1.12
CA THR A 186 7.21 0.57 -0.20
C THR A 186 6.57 -0.79 -0.50
N PHE A 187 6.58 -1.24 -1.75
CA PHE A 187 5.94 -2.49 -2.18
C PHE A 187 6.91 -3.69 -2.19
N GLN A 188 8.15 -3.49 -1.74
CA GLN A 188 9.20 -4.50 -1.77
C GLN A 188 9.92 -4.54 -0.43
N ASN A 189 9.65 -5.58 0.36
CA ASN A 189 10.24 -5.76 1.68
C ASN A 189 11.69 -6.31 1.64
N ALA A 190 12.50 -5.82 0.70
CA ALA A 190 13.88 -6.28 0.50
C ALA A 190 14.85 -5.09 0.45
N ASP A 191 16.02 -5.24 1.07
CA ASP A 191 17.10 -4.24 1.06
C ASP A 191 17.62 -3.93 -0.35
N THR A 192 17.39 -4.84 -1.29
CA THR A 192 17.70 -4.67 -2.71
C THR A 192 16.41 -4.64 -3.51
N PRO A 193 16.11 -3.54 -4.22
CA PRO A 193 14.95 -3.46 -5.10
C PRO A 193 14.97 -4.58 -6.15
N VAL A 194 13.87 -5.32 -6.23
CA VAL A 194 13.57 -6.25 -7.32
C VAL A 194 13.08 -5.44 -8.51
N GLU A 195 13.82 -5.47 -9.61
CA GLU A 195 13.40 -4.78 -10.84
C GLU A 195 12.51 -5.65 -11.72
N THR A 196 12.68 -6.97 -11.66
CA THR A 196 11.98 -7.94 -12.52
C THR A 196 11.52 -9.13 -11.69
N LEU A 197 10.25 -9.50 -11.86
CA LEU A 197 9.65 -10.67 -11.22
C LEU A 197 9.54 -11.81 -12.23
N GLY A 198 10.34 -12.85 -12.05
CA GLY A 198 10.29 -14.09 -12.84
C GLY A 198 9.48 -15.18 -12.15
N ALA A 199 9.20 -16.27 -12.88
CA ALA A 199 8.48 -17.42 -12.35
C ALA A 199 9.13 -17.99 -11.07
N GLY A 200 8.28 -18.31 -10.08
CA GLY A 200 8.68 -18.76 -8.74
C GLY A 200 9.03 -17.63 -7.76
N SER A 201 9.23 -16.40 -8.24
CA SER A 201 9.59 -15.26 -7.39
C SER A 201 8.36 -14.59 -6.79
N SER A 202 8.56 -13.88 -5.67
CA SER A 202 7.51 -13.11 -5.02
C SER A 202 8.03 -11.80 -4.44
N ILE A 203 7.17 -10.79 -4.40
CA ILE A 203 7.35 -9.58 -3.61
C ILE A 203 6.26 -9.50 -2.54
N THR A 204 6.59 -8.84 -1.44
CA THR A 204 5.70 -8.65 -0.31
C THR A 204 5.68 -7.17 0.04
N HIS A 205 4.48 -6.66 0.26
CA HIS A 205 4.22 -5.34 0.81
C HIS A 205 3.58 -5.53 2.19
N THR A 206 4.18 -4.94 3.21
CA THR A 206 3.64 -4.91 4.57
C THR A 206 2.83 -3.63 4.72
N TRP A 207 1.58 -3.75 5.16
CA TRP A 207 0.63 -2.65 5.28
C TRP A 207 0.02 -2.57 6.68
N ASP A 208 -0.54 -1.41 7.02
CA ASP A 208 -1.37 -1.25 8.21
C ASP A 208 -2.80 -1.76 7.92
N ALA A 209 -2.88 -3.10 7.89
CA ALA A 209 -4.03 -3.98 8.11
C ALA A 209 -5.44 -3.50 7.71
N PRO A 210 -5.91 -3.81 6.48
CA PRO A 210 -7.35 -4.00 6.29
C PRO A 210 -7.87 -5.09 7.26
N PRO A 211 -9.09 -4.95 7.81
CA PRO A 211 -9.62 -5.88 8.79
C PRO A 211 -9.75 -7.29 8.20
N LYS A 212 -9.56 -8.32 9.03
CA LYS A 212 -9.82 -9.72 8.67
C LYS A 212 -11.21 -9.86 8.05
N GLY A 213 -11.29 -10.57 6.94
CA GLY A 213 -12.54 -10.78 6.19
C GLY A 213 -12.87 -9.65 5.22
N GLY A 214 -12.11 -8.55 5.21
CA GLY A 214 -12.18 -7.53 4.16
C GLY A 214 -11.95 -8.16 2.78
N ILE A 215 -12.68 -7.68 1.77
CA ILE A 215 -12.53 -8.11 0.38
C ILE A 215 -11.86 -6.96 -0.37
N LEU A 216 -10.74 -7.25 -1.02
CA LEU A 216 -9.96 -6.28 -1.78
C LEU A 216 -10.16 -6.49 -3.28
N ASN A 217 -10.33 -5.42 -4.03
CA ASN A 217 -10.16 -5.40 -5.48
C ASN A 217 -8.70 -5.05 -5.78
N ILE A 218 -7.97 -5.96 -6.42
CA ILE A 218 -6.56 -5.75 -6.78
C ILE A 218 -6.46 -5.76 -8.29
N MET A 219 -5.87 -4.69 -8.84
CA MET A 219 -5.63 -4.53 -10.28
C MET A 219 -4.15 -4.27 -10.53
N ILE A 220 -3.56 -5.00 -11.48
CA ILE A 220 -2.22 -4.71 -11.99
C ILE A 220 -2.35 -4.34 -13.46
N GLN A 221 -1.77 -3.21 -13.83
CA GLN A 221 -1.81 -2.63 -15.16
C GLN A 221 -0.38 -2.44 -15.69
N ASP A 222 -0.16 -2.86 -16.92
CA ASP A 222 1.06 -2.58 -17.65
C ASP A 222 1.04 -1.12 -18.15
N ILE A 223 2.00 -0.31 -17.72
CA ILE A 223 2.06 1.13 -18.01
C ILE A 223 2.30 1.37 -19.51
N PRO A 224 3.29 0.72 -20.18
CA PRO A 224 3.56 1.01 -21.58
C PRO A 224 2.41 0.65 -22.51
N SER A 225 1.73 -0.47 -22.28
CA SER A 225 0.60 -0.91 -23.11
C SER A 225 -0.76 -0.35 -22.67
N GLY A 226 -0.85 0.11 -21.42
CA GLY A 226 -2.11 0.50 -20.77
C GLY A 226 -3.05 -0.67 -20.46
N GLN A 227 -2.68 -1.92 -20.75
CA GLN A 227 -3.56 -3.07 -20.54
C GLN A 227 -3.57 -3.53 -19.08
N ILE A 228 -4.73 -4.00 -18.63
CA ILE A 228 -4.85 -4.68 -17.33
C ILE A 228 -4.27 -6.09 -17.48
N ILE A 229 -3.22 -6.39 -16.71
CA ILE A 229 -2.63 -7.73 -16.62
C ILE A 229 -3.51 -8.64 -15.78
N THR A 230 -3.95 -8.15 -14.61
CA THR A 230 -4.80 -8.92 -13.72
C THR A 230 -5.76 -8.02 -12.96
N GLN A 231 -6.95 -8.56 -12.69
CA GLN A 231 -7.94 -7.96 -11.81
C GLN A 231 -8.62 -9.08 -11.02
N MET A 232 -8.50 -9.05 -9.70
CA MET A 232 -9.05 -10.11 -8.85
C MET A 232 -9.57 -9.59 -7.51
N LYS A 233 -10.44 -10.39 -6.90
CA LYS A 233 -10.92 -10.18 -5.53
C LYS A 233 -10.16 -11.08 -4.57
N VAL A 234 -9.60 -10.50 -3.51
CA VAL A 234 -8.85 -11.24 -2.48
C VAL A 234 -9.45 -10.98 -1.11
N THR A 235 -9.77 -12.04 -0.38
CA THR A 235 -10.21 -11.93 1.02
C THR A 235 -8.99 -11.84 1.93
N VAL A 236 -8.97 -10.84 2.79
CA VAL A 236 -7.94 -10.67 3.83
C VAL A 236 -8.11 -11.76 4.88
N VAL A 237 -7.13 -12.64 4.99
CA VAL A 237 -7.11 -13.67 6.04
C VAL A 237 -6.31 -13.19 7.25
N GLN A 238 -6.59 -13.74 8.43
CA GLN A 238 -5.76 -13.46 9.59
C GLN A 238 -4.34 -13.93 9.29
N ALA A 239 -3.32 -13.09 9.53
CA ALA A 239 -1.94 -13.55 9.52
C ALA A 239 -1.81 -14.74 10.46
N LYS A 240 -1.22 -15.84 9.98
CA LYS A 240 -1.06 -17.03 10.81
C LYS A 240 -0.23 -16.61 12.01
N ALA A 241 -0.76 -16.83 13.22
CA ALA A 241 0.01 -16.54 14.42
C ALA A 241 1.28 -17.40 14.40
N PRO A 242 2.46 -16.83 14.67
CA PRO A 242 3.69 -17.60 14.72
C PRO A 242 3.53 -18.69 15.79
N SER A 243 3.77 -19.94 15.40
CA SER A 243 3.70 -21.08 16.32
C SER A 243 5.06 -21.26 17.00
N VAL A 244 5.19 -20.78 18.24
CA VAL A 244 6.42 -20.91 19.02
C VAL A 244 6.31 -22.07 19.98
N GLN A 245 7.24 -23.03 19.91
CA GLN A 245 7.40 -24.01 20.98
C GLN A 245 8.48 -23.53 21.93
N LEU A 246 8.07 -22.97 23.05
CA LEU A 246 8.99 -22.60 24.11
C LEU A 246 9.30 -23.82 24.97
N ARG A 247 10.59 -24.12 25.16
CA ARG A 247 11.07 -25.14 26.11
C ARG A 247 11.88 -24.49 27.20
N PHE A 248 11.50 -24.75 28.44
CA PHE A 248 12.10 -24.17 29.62
C PHE A 248 12.81 -25.26 30.42
N THR A 249 14.02 -24.98 30.88
CA THR A 249 14.80 -25.91 31.70
C THR A 249 15.14 -25.20 32.99
N ALA A 250 14.51 -25.57 34.10
CA ALA A 250 14.73 -24.94 35.40
C ALA A 250 16.04 -25.44 36.03
N ALA A 251 17.18 -25.05 35.43
CA ALA A 251 18.52 -25.28 35.95
C ALA A 251 19.21 -23.93 36.17
N GLY A 252 18.55 -23.01 36.89
CA GLY A 252 19.06 -21.66 37.17
C GLY A 252 19.12 -20.71 35.97
N LYS A 253 18.57 -21.09 34.81
CA LYS A 253 18.47 -20.22 33.63
C LYS A 253 17.14 -20.39 32.91
N LEU A 254 16.56 -19.29 32.50
CA LEU A 254 15.44 -19.26 31.57
C LEU A 254 15.99 -19.48 30.15
N THR A 255 15.61 -20.60 29.52
CA THR A 255 15.96 -20.86 28.11
C THR A 255 14.71 -20.76 27.26
N ILE A 256 14.80 -20.06 26.13
CA ILE A 256 13.75 -19.99 25.11
C ILE A 256 14.37 -20.52 23.82
N THR A 257 13.79 -21.59 23.27
CA THR A 257 14.22 -22.16 21.98
C THR A 257 13.12 -21.90 20.95
N HIS A 258 13.51 -21.47 19.75
CA HIS A 258 12.57 -21.37 18.63
C HIS A 258 12.67 -22.65 17.78
N ASN A 259 11.81 -23.65 18.01
CA ASN A 259 11.92 -24.96 17.35
C ASN A 259 11.38 -25.02 15.90
N GLY A 260 11.09 -23.88 15.26
CA GLY A 260 10.54 -23.81 13.91
C GLY A 260 9.34 -22.87 13.82
N GLY A 261 8.90 -22.60 12.59
CA GLY A 261 7.82 -21.64 12.32
C GLY A 261 8.34 -20.33 11.72
N ASP A 262 7.49 -19.31 11.77
CA ASP A 262 7.77 -17.98 11.22
C ASP A 262 8.80 -17.23 12.07
N LEU A 263 9.42 -16.19 11.51
CA LEU A 263 10.37 -15.32 12.22
C LEU A 263 9.67 -14.64 13.40
N LEU A 264 10.28 -14.66 14.58
CA LEU A 264 9.80 -13.87 15.72
C LEU A 264 10.54 -12.54 15.78
N ILE A 265 9.78 -11.44 15.86
CA ILE A 265 10.33 -10.11 16.08
C ILE A 265 10.27 -9.83 17.58
N LEU A 266 11.43 -9.85 18.24
CA LEU A 266 11.51 -9.82 19.72
C LEU A 266 11.00 -8.49 20.32
N LYS A 267 11.10 -7.38 19.58
CA LYS A 267 10.59 -6.07 20.01
C LYS A 267 9.07 -6.04 20.16
N ASP A 268 8.38 -6.94 19.46
CA ASP A 268 6.92 -7.05 19.45
C ASP A 268 6.45 -8.11 20.45
N LEU A 269 7.35 -8.66 21.27
CA LEU A 269 7.04 -9.72 22.21
C LEU A 269 7.26 -9.27 23.64
N ARG A 270 6.27 -9.56 24.48
CA ARG A 270 6.32 -9.42 25.93
C ARG A 270 6.36 -10.80 26.57
N ILE A 271 7.27 -10.98 27.53
CA ILE A 271 7.25 -12.15 28.42
C ILE A 271 6.73 -11.74 29.80
N THR A 272 5.87 -12.57 30.35
CA THR A 272 5.35 -12.43 31.71
C THR A 272 5.62 -13.73 32.46
N ILE A 273 6.28 -13.63 33.61
CA ILE A 273 6.59 -14.76 34.46
C ILE A 273 5.95 -14.51 35.81
N THR A 274 5.00 -15.37 36.18
CA THR A 274 4.34 -15.32 37.48
C THR A 274 4.46 -16.65 38.20
N ASP A 275 4.39 -16.62 39.53
CA ASP A 275 4.15 -17.81 40.31
C ASP A 275 2.73 -18.33 40.02
N ALA A 276 2.60 -19.60 39.65
CA ALA A 276 1.33 -20.16 39.18
C ALA A 276 0.27 -20.31 40.30
N VAL A 277 0.69 -20.27 41.58
CA VAL A 277 -0.19 -20.42 42.74
C VAL A 277 -0.66 -19.05 43.22
N THR A 278 0.26 -18.11 43.34
CA THR A 278 0.00 -16.78 43.93
C THR A 278 -0.28 -15.70 42.87
N ASN A 279 0.04 -15.96 41.60
CA ASN A 279 0.08 -14.97 40.50
C ASN A 279 1.01 -13.77 40.77
N ALA A 280 1.90 -13.86 41.76
CA ALA A 280 2.90 -12.83 41.99
C ALA A 280 3.93 -12.82 40.85
N GLU A 281 4.37 -11.64 40.44
CA GLU A 281 5.43 -11.49 39.43
C GLU A 281 6.77 -12.00 39.96
N VAL A 282 7.53 -12.69 39.10
CA VAL A 282 8.83 -13.25 39.45
C VAL A 282 9.93 -12.43 38.75
N ASP A 283 10.86 -11.90 39.55
CA ASP A 283 12.10 -11.23 39.14
C ASP A 283 12.01 -9.90 38.36
N GLY A 284 10.90 -9.15 38.42
CA GLY A 284 10.81 -7.84 37.75
C GLY A 284 10.94 -7.88 36.21
N ILE A 285 11.01 -9.09 35.62
CA ILE A 285 11.04 -9.35 34.18
C ILE A 285 9.62 -9.18 33.58
N THR A 286 8.59 -9.18 34.41
CA THR A 286 7.21 -9.03 33.96
C THR A 286 7.01 -7.69 33.25
N GLY A 287 6.50 -7.77 32.02
CA GLY A 287 6.20 -6.59 31.21
C GLY A 287 7.38 -6.06 30.41
N MET A 288 8.57 -6.66 30.52
CA MET A 288 9.70 -6.30 29.66
C MET A 288 9.48 -6.79 28.23
N ALA A 289 9.73 -5.91 27.27
CA ALA A 289 9.92 -6.31 25.89
C ALA A 289 11.18 -7.19 25.79
N LEU A 290 11.13 -8.28 25.03
CA LEU A 290 12.24 -9.24 24.99
C LEU A 290 13.55 -8.64 24.49
N ASN A 291 13.51 -7.59 23.68
CA ASN A 291 14.69 -6.85 23.22
C ASN A 291 15.45 -6.10 24.34
N ASN A 292 14.83 -5.89 25.50
CA ASN A 292 15.46 -5.24 26.66
C ASN A 292 16.11 -6.26 27.63
N ILE A 293 16.01 -7.55 27.34
CA ILE A 293 16.66 -8.59 28.14
C ILE A 293 18.06 -8.83 27.55
N THR A 294 19.10 -8.59 28.33
CA THR A 294 20.48 -8.89 27.91
C THR A 294 20.64 -10.41 27.85
N PHE A 295 20.83 -10.94 26.64
CA PHE A 295 20.97 -12.38 26.41
C PHE A 295 22.46 -12.76 26.38
N GLN A 296 22.82 -13.86 27.04
CA GLN A 296 24.23 -14.22 27.34
C GLN A 296 25.15 -14.48 26.13
N ASN A 297 24.69 -14.35 24.89
CA ASN A 297 25.47 -14.64 23.68
C ASN A 297 25.46 -13.53 22.62
N ALA A 298 24.96 -12.33 22.93
CA ALA A 298 25.00 -11.23 21.97
C ALA A 298 25.35 -9.92 22.69
N ASP A 299 26.50 -9.34 22.34
CA ASP A 299 26.89 -7.97 22.74
C ASP A 299 25.99 -6.91 22.07
N THR A 300 25.07 -7.33 21.20
CA THR A 300 24.09 -6.52 20.48
C THR A 300 22.66 -7.01 20.73
N PRO A 301 21.67 -6.12 20.89
CA PRO A 301 20.26 -6.50 20.98
C PRO A 301 19.86 -7.42 19.84
N VAL A 302 19.29 -8.58 20.15
CA VAL A 302 18.73 -9.48 19.15
C VAL A 302 17.33 -8.94 18.84
N GLU A 303 17.09 -8.55 17.58
CA GLU A 303 15.77 -8.05 17.16
C GLU A 303 14.87 -9.16 16.62
N THR A 304 15.45 -10.27 16.15
CA THR A 304 14.71 -11.37 15.53
C THR A 304 15.23 -12.75 15.96
N LEU A 305 14.33 -13.73 16.08
CA LEU A 305 14.69 -15.15 16.23
C LEU A 305 14.22 -15.96 15.04
N SER A 306 15.14 -16.72 14.47
CA SER A 306 14.87 -17.75 13.47
C SER A 306 14.79 -19.14 14.10
N ALA A 307 14.29 -20.14 13.36
CA ALA A 307 14.29 -21.54 13.78
C ALA A 307 15.70 -22.01 14.19
N GLY A 308 15.78 -22.71 15.33
CA GLY A 308 17.03 -23.16 15.94
C GLY A 308 17.70 -22.15 16.87
N SER A 309 17.20 -20.90 16.94
CA SER A 309 17.75 -19.88 17.83
C SER A 309 17.51 -20.25 19.30
N LEU A 310 18.52 -19.97 20.12
CA LEU A 310 18.52 -20.20 21.56
C LEU A 310 18.74 -18.88 22.30
N ILE A 311 17.79 -18.52 23.13
CA ILE A 311 17.90 -17.41 24.08
C ILE A 311 18.10 -17.99 25.47
N THR A 312 19.05 -17.44 26.22
CA THR A 312 19.22 -17.73 27.65
C THR A 312 19.23 -16.44 28.46
N HIS A 313 18.48 -16.44 29.55
CA HIS A 313 18.47 -15.40 30.57
C HIS A 313 18.82 -16.04 31.91
N ALA A 314 19.79 -15.46 32.62
CA ALA A 314 20.13 -15.85 33.97
C ALA A 314 19.33 -14.99 34.94
N TRP A 315 18.77 -15.61 35.98
CA TRP A 315 18.06 -14.90 37.04
C TRP A 315 19.00 -13.90 37.73
N THR A 316 18.44 -12.81 38.22
CA THR A 316 19.20 -11.89 39.06
C THR A 316 19.57 -12.59 40.38
N VAL A 317 20.74 -12.28 40.94
CA VAL A 317 21.15 -12.87 42.22
C VAL A 317 20.13 -12.49 43.29
N GLY A 318 19.52 -13.50 43.93
CA GLY A 318 18.54 -13.31 45.01
C GLY A 318 17.06 -13.29 44.57
N SER A 319 16.77 -13.38 43.27
CA SER A 319 15.42 -13.49 42.72
C SER A 319 15.12 -14.87 42.14
N GLU A 320 16.03 -15.83 42.33
CA GLU A 320 15.84 -17.21 41.91
C GLU A 320 14.58 -17.81 42.56
N PRO A 321 13.64 -18.34 41.77
CA PRO A 321 12.47 -19.00 42.31
C PRO A 321 12.88 -20.25 43.09
N ALA A 322 12.23 -20.49 44.22
CA ALA A 322 12.54 -21.62 45.08
C ALA A 322 12.30 -22.96 44.36
N LYS A 323 13.12 -23.96 44.68
CA LYS A 323 12.88 -25.34 44.24
C LYS A 323 11.48 -25.79 44.67
N GLY A 324 10.71 -26.36 43.73
CA GLY A 324 9.33 -26.76 43.93
C GLY A 324 8.29 -25.72 43.51
N THR A 325 8.70 -24.48 43.19
CA THR A 325 7.79 -23.47 42.63
C THR A 325 7.30 -23.89 41.24
N VAL A 326 6.02 -23.65 40.96
CA VAL A 326 5.45 -23.75 39.61
C VAL A 326 5.37 -22.35 39.03
N LEU A 327 6.06 -22.09 37.94
CA LEU A 327 6.02 -20.83 37.22
C LEU A 327 5.00 -20.91 36.09
N LYS A 328 4.18 -19.88 35.93
CA LYS A 328 3.34 -19.63 34.75
C LYS A 328 4.08 -18.64 33.86
N ILE A 329 4.36 -19.04 32.63
CA ILE A 329 5.09 -18.22 31.67
C ILE A 329 4.18 -17.95 30.48
N MET A 330 3.97 -16.67 30.19
CA MET A 330 3.16 -16.18 29.08
C MET A 330 4.04 -15.42 28.10
N LEU A 331 3.93 -15.76 26.83
CA LEU A 331 4.47 -14.97 25.74
C LEU A 331 3.31 -14.30 25.01
N GLN A 332 3.36 -12.98 24.91
CA GLN A 332 2.32 -12.16 24.30
C GLN A 332 2.88 -11.34 23.15
N ASP A 333 2.10 -11.24 22.09
CA ASP A 333 2.32 -10.27 21.01
C ASP A 333 1.86 -8.89 21.48
N ILE A 334 2.77 -7.92 21.52
CA ILE A 334 2.51 -6.57 22.04
C ILE A 334 1.48 -5.83 21.16
N PRO A 335 1.61 -5.80 19.82
CA PRO A 335 0.65 -5.07 18.98
C PRO A 335 -0.78 -5.59 19.10
N SER A 336 -0.98 -6.90 19.25
CA SER A 336 -2.32 -7.50 19.34
C SER A 336 -2.81 -7.85 20.74
N ASP A 337 -1.96 -7.70 21.77
CA ASP A 337 -2.14 -8.19 23.15
C ASP A 337 -2.51 -9.69 23.24
N LYS A 338 -2.25 -10.44 22.16
CA LYS A 338 -2.65 -11.85 22.06
C LYS A 338 -1.60 -12.73 22.72
N VAL A 339 -2.05 -13.63 23.59
CA VAL A 339 -1.21 -14.72 24.12
C VAL A 339 -0.82 -15.65 22.97
N ILE A 340 0.47 -15.68 22.64
CA ILE A 340 1.04 -16.60 21.64
C ILE A 340 1.13 -18.00 22.26
N THR A 341 1.65 -18.07 23.49
CA THR A 341 1.73 -19.32 24.23
C THR A 341 1.74 -19.06 25.73
N GLN A 342 1.23 -20.02 26.47
CA GLN A 342 1.26 -20.06 27.92
C GLN A 342 1.68 -21.46 28.33
N ILE A 343 2.66 -21.55 29.21
CA ILE A 343 3.08 -22.83 29.76
C ILE A 343 3.28 -22.75 31.27
N GLN A 344 3.34 -23.92 31.92
CA GLN A 344 3.71 -24.06 33.31
C GLN A 344 5.03 -24.84 33.42
N VAL A 345 5.94 -24.34 34.26
CA VAL A 345 7.28 -24.92 34.46
C VAL A 345 7.47 -25.21 35.93
N PHE A 346 7.91 -26.42 36.27
CA PHE A 346 8.28 -26.78 37.63
C PHE A 346 9.77 -26.49 37.86
N VAL A 347 10.09 -25.76 38.93
CA VAL A 347 11.47 -25.45 39.31
C VAL A 347 12.08 -26.65 40.04
N THR A 348 13.04 -27.32 39.41
CA THR A 348 13.63 -28.59 39.87
C THR A 348 14.85 -28.45 40.76
#